data_AF-A0A257MZL3-F1
#
_entry.id   AF-A0A257MZL3-F1
#
_cell.length_a   1.000
_cell.length_b   1.000
_cell.length_c   1.000
_cell.angle_alpha   90.00
_cell.angle_beta   90.00
_cell.angle_gamma   90.00
#
_symmetry.space_group_name_H-M   'P 1'
#
loop_
_entity.id
_entity.type
_entity.pdbx_description
1 polymer ?
#
loop_
_entity_poly.entity_id
_entity_poly.type
_entity_poly.pdbx_seq_one_letter_code
_entity_poly.pdbx_strand_id
1 'polypeptide(L)'
;MEHTPSVNKLTQPLVQHLLDNAAKLRIGVEVLANGCTVIDAGINAIGGLEAGRIIAEICLGGMGTVSISHSSYTNNWPLSVNVHTGNPVLGCLGSQYAGWSLSHEKYYALGSGPARAMATKVKNDEVEPVEELYKELAYRDAADSTVLVIENDKFPPLEIIEKVATACNVSPDKLTIIVTPTSSLAGGVQVVARVLEVAMHKAHAVLNELTLKQHTIKEGL
;
A
#
# COMPACT_ATOMS: atom_id res chain seq x y z
N MET A 1 -13.36 17.24 17.42
CA MET A 1 -12.86 15.85 17.29
C MET A 1 -12.02 15.82 16.05
N GLU A 2 -10.71 15.60 16.17
CA GLU A 2 -9.89 15.22 15.02
C GLU A 2 -10.35 13.82 14.60
N HIS A 3 -11.01 13.72 13.45
CA HIS A 3 -11.35 12.42 12.86
C HIS A 3 -10.14 11.93 12.10
N THR A 4 -9.33 11.09 12.73
CA THR A 4 -8.21 10.41 12.08
C THR A 4 -8.75 9.27 11.20
N PRO A 5 -8.58 9.31 9.87
CA PRO A 5 -9.08 8.27 8.98
C PRO A 5 -8.29 6.97 9.15
N SER A 6 -8.97 5.83 8.97
CA SER A 6 -8.35 4.50 8.97
C SER A 6 -8.06 4.08 7.53
N VAL A 7 -6.78 4.04 7.15
CA VAL A 7 -6.34 3.61 5.81
C VAL A 7 -6.67 2.13 5.55
N ASN A 8 -6.73 1.31 6.60
CA ASN A 8 -7.14 -0.09 6.51
C ASN A 8 -8.64 -0.22 6.23
N LYS A 9 -9.50 0.53 6.92
CA LYS A 9 -10.95 0.49 6.67
C LYS A 9 -11.31 1.06 5.30
N LEU A 10 -10.68 2.16 4.89
CA LEU A 10 -10.93 2.81 3.59
C LEU A 10 -10.54 1.94 2.39
N THR A 11 -9.56 1.05 2.56
CA THR A 11 -9.11 0.15 1.48
C THR A 11 -9.95 -1.12 1.34
N GLN A 12 -10.71 -1.54 2.35
CA GLN A 12 -11.48 -2.79 2.28
C GLN A 12 -12.45 -2.85 1.09
N PRO A 13 -13.20 -1.79 0.74
CA PRO A 13 -14.05 -1.83 -0.46
C PRO A 13 -13.26 -2.03 -1.77
N LEU A 14 -12.04 -1.52 -1.85
CA LEU A 14 -11.16 -1.68 -3.01
C LEU A 14 -10.62 -3.12 -3.09
N VAL A 15 -10.21 -3.69 -1.96
CA VAL A 15 -9.80 -5.09 -1.87
C VAL A 15 -10.95 -6.01 -2.26
N GLN A 16 -12.15 -5.78 -1.72
CA GLN A 16 -13.34 -6.55 -2.06
C GLN A 16 -13.66 -6.44 -3.56
N HIS A 17 -13.52 -5.26 -4.16
CA HIS A 17 -13.70 -5.09 -5.60
C HIS A 17 -12.72 -5.94 -6.42
N LEU A 18 -11.44 -6.06 -6.00
CA LEU A 18 -10.48 -6.94 -6.66
C LEU A 18 -10.93 -8.40 -6.58
N LEU A 19 -11.38 -8.86 -5.41
CA LEU A 19 -11.84 -10.24 -5.18
C LEU A 19 -13.08 -10.55 -6.03
N ASP A 20 -14.09 -9.69 -5.99
CA ASP A 20 -15.35 -9.88 -6.71
C ASP A 20 -15.17 -9.85 -8.24
N ASN A 21 -14.12 -9.19 -8.72
CA ASN A 21 -13.87 -8.98 -10.15
C ASN A 21 -12.59 -9.66 -10.64
N ALA A 22 -12.08 -10.67 -9.94
CA ALA A 22 -10.78 -11.28 -10.21
C ALA A 22 -10.60 -11.69 -11.69
N ALA A 23 -11.61 -12.36 -12.26
CA ALA A 23 -11.59 -12.78 -13.67
C ALA A 23 -11.58 -11.59 -14.65
N LYS A 24 -12.40 -10.55 -14.39
CA LYS A 24 -12.45 -9.33 -15.21
C LYS A 24 -11.11 -8.58 -15.19
N LEU A 25 -10.46 -8.58 -14.02
CA LEU A 25 -9.18 -7.91 -13.78
C LEU A 25 -7.98 -8.79 -14.17
N ARG A 26 -8.21 -10.05 -14.52
CA ARG A 26 -7.21 -11.07 -14.87
C ARG A 26 -6.17 -11.27 -13.78
N ILE A 27 -6.62 -11.26 -12.52
CA ILE A 27 -5.80 -11.52 -11.34
C ILE A 27 -6.11 -12.91 -10.79
N GLY A 28 -5.13 -13.55 -10.18
CA GLY A 28 -5.29 -14.80 -9.43
C GLY A 28 -5.67 -14.51 -7.99
N VAL A 29 -6.51 -15.37 -7.40
CA VAL A 29 -6.85 -15.32 -5.98
C VAL A 29 -6.68 -16.72 -5.40
N GLU A 30 -5.93 -16.81 -4.32
CA GLU A 30 -5.69 -18.05 -3.57
C GLU A 30 -5.92 -17.79 -2.09
N VAL A 31 -6.56 -18.74 -1.39
CA VAL A 31 -6.62 -18.75 0.07
C VAL A 31 -5.65 -19.83 0.55
N LEU A 32 -4.63 -19.43 1.30
CA LEU A 32 -3.61 -20.33 1.81
C LEU A 32 -4.14 -21.17 2.98
N ALA A 33 -3.37 -22.20 3.34
CA ALA A 33 -3.73 -23.11 4.43
C ALA A 33 -3.91 -22.41 5.80
N ASN A 34 -3.23 -21.28 6.05
CA ASN A 34 -3.40 -20.50 7.27
C ASN A 34 -4.59 -19.52 7.21
N GLY A 35 -5.32 -19.45 6.10
CA GLY A 35 -6.47 -18.57 5.87
C GLY A 35 -6.15 -17.26 5.14
N CYS A 36 -4.88 -16.89 4.99
CA CYS A 36 -4.49 -15.67 4.28
C CYS A 36 -4.96 -15.69 2.83
N THR A 37 -5.53 -14.59 2.38
CA THR A 37 -5.86 -14.40 0.96
C THR A 37 -4.66 -13.79 0.24
N VAL A 38 -4.27 -14.38 -0.88
CA VAL A 38 -3.20 -13.88 -1.76
C VAL A 38 -3.81 -13.53 -3.11
N ILE A 39 -3.58 -12.30 -3.55
CA ILE A 39 -3.94 -11.80 -4.87
C ILE A 39 -2.66 -11.75 -5.71
N ASP A 40 -2.60 -12.61 -6.74
CA ASP A 40 -1.57 -12.56 -7.78
C ASP A 40 -1.99 -11.57 -8.87
N ALA A 41 -1.31 -10.43 -8.94
CA ALA A 41 -1.57 -9.41 -9.96
C ALA A 41 -0.53 -9.38 -11.08
N GLY A 42 0.35 -10.39 -11.21
CA GLY A 42 1.31 -10.39 -12.32
C GLY A 42 2.43 -11.44 -12.32
N ILE A 43 2.48 -12.40 -11.38
CA ILE A 43 3.47 -13.49 -11.38
C ILE A 43 3.02 -14.58 -12.37
N ASN A 44 1.93 -15.27 -12.05
CA ASN A 44 1.32 -16.29 -12.91
C ASN A 44 0.10 -15.72 -13.63
N ALA A 45 -0.61 -14.79 -13.00
CA ALA A 45 -1.71 -14.06 -13.60
C ALA A 45 -1.21 -13.01 -14.60
N ILE A 46 -2.01 -12.72 -15.64
CA ILE A 46 -1.68 -11.68 -16.63
C ILE A 46 -1.74 -10.28 -16.01
N GLY A 47 -2.68 -10.08 -15.08
CA GLY A 47 -2.99 -8.77 -14.51
C GLY A 47 -3.55 -7.79 -15.55
N GLY A 48 -3.54 -6.51 -15.22
CA GLY A 48 -4.02 -5.46 -16.12
C GLY A 48 -3.83 -4.06 -15.56
N LEU A 49 -3.99 -3.07 -16.45
CA LEU A 49 -3.84 -1.67 -16.08
C LEU A 49 -4.87 -1.24 -15.01
N GLU A 50 -6.11 -1.72 -15.12
CA GLU A 50 -7.16 -1.42 -14.15
C GLU A 50 -6.90 -2.09 -12.78
N ALA A 51 -6.38 -3.32 -12.78
CA ALA A 51 -5.94 -3.95 -11.54
C ALA A 51 -4.84 -3.12 -10.87
N GLY A 52 -3.83 -2.69 -11.63
CA GLY A 52 -2.79 -1.79 -11.14
C GLY A 52 -3.30 -0.45 -10.63
N ARG A 53 -4.30 0.14 -11.30
CA ARG A 53 -4.95 1.39 -10.88
C ARG A 53 -5.61 1.26 -9.50
N ILE A 54 -6.39 0.19 -9.30
CA ILE A 54 -7.05 -0.10 -8.02
C ILE A 54 -6.03 -0.45 -6.94
N ILE A 55 -5.02 -1.25 -7.26
CA ILE A 55 -3.93 -1.59 -6.32
C ILE A 55 -3.16 -0.33 -5.89
N ALA A 56 -2.97 0.64 -6.80
CA ALA A 56 -2.36 1.92 -6.45
C ALA A 56 -3.21 2.74 -5.46
N GLU A 57 -4.54 2.73 -5.60
CA GLU A 57 -5.46 3.34 -4.62
C GLU A 57 -5.44 2.60 -3.27
N ILE A 58 -5.27 1.28 -3.29
CA ILE A 58 -5.03 0.47 -2.08
C ILE A 58 -3.71 0.90 -1.42
N CYS A 59 -2.62 1.03 -2.19
CA CYS A 59 -1.35 1.52 -1.67
C CYS A 59 -1.52 2.91 -1.05
N LEU A 60 -2.31 3.81 -1.64
CA LEU A 60 -2.66 5.15 -1.09
C LEU A 60 -3.57 5.10 0.14
N GLY A 61 -3.93 3.92 0.65
CA GLY A 61 -4.76 3.79 1.84
C GLY A 61 -6.21 4.19 1.61
N GLY A 62 -6.69 4.17 0.35
CA GLY A 62 -8.02 4.65 -0.02
C GLY A 62 -8.20 6.17 0.14
N MET A 63 -7.12 6.91 0.40
CA MET A 63 -7.13 8.36 0.64
C MET A 63 -7.00 9.19 -0.64
N GLY A 64 -6.79 8.54 -1.79
CA GLY A 64 -6.53 9.19 -3.06
C GLY A 64 -7.18 8.46 -4.23
N THR A 65 -7.16 9.12 -5.37
CA THR A 65 -7.66 8.60 -6.63
C THR A 65 -6.52 8.45 -7.63
N VAL A 66 -6.61 7.39 -8.42
CA VAL A 66 -5.70 7.10 -9.53
C VAL A 66 -6.53 6.93 -10.78
N SER A 67 -6.18 7.67 -11.84
CA SER A 67 -6.83 7.56 -13.14
C SER A 67 -5.80 7.32 -14.25
N ILE A 68 -6.24 6.65 -15.31
CA ILE A 68 -5.42 6.41 -16.51
C ILE A 68 -6.07 7.20 -17.65
N SER A 69 -5.30 8.08 -18.27
CA SER A 69 -5.75 8.90 -19.41
C SER A 69 -4.83 8.70 -20.61
N HIS A 70 -5.34 8.96 -21.81
CA HIS A 70 -4.47 9.06 -22.99
C HIS A 70 -3.73 10.39 -22.97
N SER A 71 -2.47 10.39 -23.40
CA SER A 71 -1.62 11.57 -23.47
C SER A 71 -0.60 11.45 -24.59
N SER A 72 -0.36 12.56 -25.29
CA SER A 72 0.73 12.68 -26.28
C SER A 72 2.03 13.18 -25.65
N TYR A 73 2.12 13.26 -24.32
CA TYR A 73 3.30 13.78 -23.62
C TYR A 73 4.57 12.94 -23.88
N THR A 74 4.42 11.62 -24.07
CA THR A 74 5.55 10.74 -24.39
C THR A 74 5.34 10.08 -25.76
N ASN A 75 6.36 10.11 -26.60
CA ASN A 75 6.25 9.64 -27.99
C ASN A 75 5.99 8.12 -28.12
N ASN A 76 6.45 7.33 -27.13
CA ASN A 76 6.42 5.86 -27.18
C ASN A 76 5.39 5.25 -26.23
N TRP A 77 4.64 6.05 -25.48
CA TRP A 77 3.68 5.55 -24.51
C TRP A 77 2.41 6.42 -24.49
N PRO A 78 1.24 5.88 -24.87
CA PRO A 78 0.04 6.69 -25.08
C PRO A 78 -0.73 6.97 -23.80
N LEU A 79 -0.30 6.45 -22.65
CA LEU A 79 -1.04 6.53 -21.38
C LEU A 79 -0.32 7.38 -20.34
N SER A 80 -1.08 8.07 -19.50
CA SER A 80 -0.58 8.74 -18.30
C SER A 80 -1.36 8.26 -17.08
N VAL A 81 -0.66 8.13 -15.96
CA VAL A 81 -1.25 7.84 -14.65
C VAL A 81 -1.32 9.14 -13.88
N ASN A 82 -2.52 9.54 -13.47
CA ASN A 82 -2.75 10.76 -12.70
C ASN A 82 -3.13 10.37 -11.27
N VAL A 83 -2.50 11.01 -10.28
CA VAL A 83 -2.63 10.66 -8.87
C VAL A 83 -3.00 11.90 -8.07
N HIS A 84 -4.05 11.81 -7.27
CA HIS A 84 -4.53 12.92 -6.44
C HIS A 84 -4.89 12.42 -5.04
N THR A 85 -4.60 13.21 -4.01
CA THR A 85 -5.02 12.94 -2.63
C THR A 85 -5.16 14.26 -1.87
N GLY A 86 -6.19 14.34 -1.02
CA GLY A 86 -6.38 15.46 -0.10
C GLY A 86 -5.53 15.36 1.16
N ASN A 87 -4.90 14.20 1.41
CA ASN A 87 -4.03 13.97 2.55
C ASN A 87 -2.75 13.25 2.08
N PRO A 88 -1.80 13.99 1.47
CA PRO A 88 -0.62 13.41 0.87
C PRO A 88 0.32 12.79 1.90
N VAL A 89 0.43 13.35 3.12
CA VAL A 89 1.29 12.77 4.17
C VAL A 89 0.80 11.37 4.54
N LEU A 90 -0.49 11.22 4.87
CA LEU A 90 -1.02 9.93 5.28
C LEU A 90 -1.12 8.94 4.10
N GLY A 91 -1.65 9.39 2.96
CA GLY A 91 -1.81 8.51 1.79
C GLY A 91 -0.46 8.04 1.22
N CYS A 92 0.51 8.94 1.11
CA CYS A 92 1.82 8.60 0.54
C CYS A 92 2.76 7.95 1.57
N LEU A 93 3.01 8.59 2.71
CA LEU A 93 4.04 8.10 3.65
C LEU A 93 3.47 7.07 4.63
N GLY A 94 2.26 7.31 5.13
CA GLY A 94 1.57 6.42 6.07
C GLY A 94 0.91 5.20 5.43
N SER A 95 0.92 5.07 4.11
CA SER A 95 0.41 3.90 3.41
C SER A 95 1.25 3.54 2.17
N GLN A 96 1.30 4.39 1.13
CA GLN A 96 1.85 4.01 -0.17
C GLN A 96 3.34 3.65 -0.13
N TYR A 97 4.14 4.36 0.66
CA TYR A 97 5.58 4.19 0.75
C TYR A 97 5.99 2.74 1.02
N ALA A 98 6.98 2.25 0.28
CA ALA A 98 7.49 0.89 0.39
C ALA A 98 8.52 0.77 1.53
N GLY A 99 8.11 1.14 2.74
CA GLY A 99 9.01 1.29 3.90
C GLY A 99 9.23 0.01 4.71
N TRP A 100 8.37 -1.01 4.56
CA TRP A 100 8.45 -2.21 5.39
C TRP A 100 9.35 -3.27 4.75
N SER A 101 10.58 -3.38 5.24
CA SER A 101 11.51 -4.46 4.85
C SER A 101 11.07 -5.82 5.41
N LEU A 102 10.86 -6.78 4.51
CA LEU A 102 10.46 -8.15 4.80
C LEU A 102 11.55 -9.12 4.32
N SER A 103 12.05 -9.95 5.23
CA SER A 103 13.10 -10.93 4.93
C SER A 103 12.90 -12.23 5.69
N HIS A 104 13.15 -13.34 5.00
CA HIS A 104 13.18 -14.70 5.54
C HIS A 104 14.06 -15.56 4.62
N GLU A 105 15.13 -16.13 5.16
CA GLU A 105 16.16 -16.84 4.38
C GLU A 105 16.62 -16.05 3.14
N LYS A 106 16.36 -16.56 1.94
CA LYS A 106 16.72 -15.94 0.66
C LYS A 106 15.63 -15.01 0.11
N TYR A 107 14.47 -14.96 0.76
CA TYR A 107 13.39 -14.06 0.36
C TYR A 107 13.61 -12.67 0.94
N TYR A 108 13.51 -11.66 0.08
CA TYR A 108 13.54 -10.25 0.45
C TYR A 108 12.50 -9.49 -0.37
N ALA A 109 11.76 -8.59 0.28
CA ALA A 109 10.82 -7.70 -0.37
C ALA A 109 10.59 -6.42 0.43
N LEU A 110 10.03 -5.41 -0.24
CA LEU A 110 9.50 -4.22 0.41
C LEU A 110 7.96 -4.27 0.37
N GLY A 111 7.35 -4.13 1.54
CA GLY A 111 5.92 -4.02 1.72
C GLY A 111 5.46 -2.57 1.65
N SER A 112 4.34 -2.35 0.94
CA SER A 112 3.61 -1.09 0.83
C SER A 112 2.16 -1.26 1.28
N GLY A 113 1.46 -0.16 1.51
CA GLY A 113 0.04 -0.15 1.78
C GLY A 113 -0.32 -0.10 3.27
N PRO A 114 -1.63 -0.20 3.57
CA PRO A 114 -2.19 0.22 4.85
C PRO A 114 -1.80 -0.68 6.04
N ALA A 115 -1.39 -1.94 5.80
CA ALA A 115 -0.87 -2.82 6.84
C ALA A 115 0.31 -2.24 7.61
N ARG A 116 1.13 -1.43 6.95
CA ARG A 116 2.27 -0.75 7.58
C ARG A 116 1.84 0.10 8.79
N ALA A 117 0.68 0.75 8.70
CA ALA A 117 0.13 1.57 9.78
C ALA A 117 -0.35 0.77 11.00
N MET A 118 -0.51 -0.55 10.86
CA MET A 118 -0.84 -1.50 11.93
C MET A 118 0.34 -2.36 12.37
N ALA A 119 1.52 -2.25 11.73
CA ALA A 119 2.66 -3.11 12.02
C ALA A 119 3.41 -2.68 13.29
N THR A 120 3.48 -3.55 14.30
CA THR A 120 4.17 -3.36 15.58
C THR A 120 5.17 -4.48 15.86
N LYS A 121 6.12 -4.20 16.75
CA LYS A 121 7.05 -5.15 17.34
C LYS A 121 7.15 -4.90 18.85
N VAL A 122 7.53 -5.93 19.60
CA VAL A 122 7.86 -5.79 21.02
C VAL A 122 9.36 -5.57 21.17
N LYS A 123 9.75 -4.52 21.87
CA LYS A 123 11.14 -4.22 22.21
C LYS A 123 11.20 -3.70 23.64
N ASN A 124 12.02 -4.32 24.49
CA ASN A 124 12.13 -3.97 25.92
C ASN A 124 10.75 -3.94 26.62
N ASP A 125 9.90 -4.94 26.36
CA ASP A 125 8.53 -5.05 26.87
C ASP A 125 7.55 -3.93 26.43
N GLU A 126 7.98 -3.04 25.52
CA GLU A 126 7.15 -2.00 24.93
C GLU A 126 6.73 -2.36 23.50
N VAL A 127 5.49 -2.01 23.15
CA VAL A 127 4.94 -2.17 21.80
C VAL A 127 5.25 -0.91 21.01
N GLU A 128 6.11 -1.02 20.01
CA GLU A 128 6.49 0.09 19.12
C GLU A 128 6.22 -0.23 17.65
N PRO A 129 5.98 0.79 16.79
CA PRO A 129 5.84 0.58 15.36
C PRO A 129 7.06 -0.16 14.76
N VAL A 130 6.83 -0.99 13.74
CA VAL A 130 7.94 -1.62 13.02
C VAL A 130 8.83 -0.56 12.36
N GLU A 131 8.22 0.49 11.82
CA GLU A 131 8.87 1.62 11.15
C GLU A 131 8.83 2.87 12.03
N GLU A 132 9.98 3.50 12.27
CA GLU A 132 10.10 4.73 13.08
C GLU A 132 9.28 5.90 12.51
N LEU A 133 9.06 5.91 11.18
CA LEU A 133 8.23 6.88 10.48
C LEU A 133 6.86 7.08 11.16
N TYR A 134 6.23 6.04 11.70
CA TYR A 134 4.93 6.18 12.36
C TYR A 134 4.96 6.96 13.68
N LYS A 135 6.12 7.03 14.34
CA LYS A 135 6.32 7.91 15.50
C LYS A 135 6.35 9.38 15.04
N GLU A 136 7.02 9.65 13.93
CA GLU A 136 7.10 11.00 13.32
C GLU A 136 5.75 11.47 12.77
N LEU A 137 5.00 10.58 12.12
CA LEU A 137 3.67 10.87 11.61
C LEU A 137 2.62 11.04 12.71
N ALA A 138 2.93 10.66 13.95
CA ALA A 138 1.98 10.57 15.06
C ALA A 138 0.68 9.83 14.65
N TYR A 139 0.82 8.78 13.83
CA TYR A 139 -0.30 8.05 13.24
C TYR A 139 -0.17 6.56 13.52
N ARG A 140 -1.29 5.97 13.93
CA ARG A 140 -1.45 4.54 14.08
C ARG A 140 -2.87 4.17 13.67
N ASP A 141 -3.00 3.13 12.86
CA ASP A 141 -4.30 2.63 12.47
C ASP A 141 -4.74 1.44 13.33
N ALA A 142 -6.05 1.20 13.39
CA ALA A 142 -6.67 0.07 14.06
C ALA A 142 -7.87 -0.41 13.24
N ALA A 143 -7.78 -1.64 12.74
CA ALA A 143 -8.82 -2.28 11.94
C ALA A 143 -8.82 -3.80 12.17
N ASP A 144 -9.95 -4.45 11.84
CA ASP A 144 -10.12 -5.89 12.00
C ASP A 144 -9.51 -6.69 10.84
N SER A 145 -9.19 -6.03 9.74
CA SER A 145 -8.56 -6.59 8.54
C SER A 145 -7.61 -5.61 7.89
N THR A 146 -6.63 -6.15 7.16
CA THR A 146 -5.59 -5.34 6.53
C THR A 146 -5.11 -5.94 5.21
N VAL A 147 -4.44 -5.12 4.42
CA VAL A 147 -3.82 -5.51 3.15
C VAL A 147 -2.40 -4.98 3.06
N LEU A 148 -1.48 -5.84 2.62
CA LEU A 148 -0.11 -5.48 2.27
C LEU A 148 0.13 -5.74 0.79
N VAL A 149 0.71 -4.76 0.11
CA VAL A 149 1.13 -4.89 -1.29
C VAL A 149 2.64 -5.14 -1.33
N ILE A 150 3.06 -6.21 -1.98
CA ILE A 150 4.45 -6.63 -2.10
C ILE A 150 4.87 -6.55 -3.58
N GLU A 151 5.90 -5.76 -3.84
CA GLU A 151 6.52 -5.70 -5.16
C GLU A 151 7.61 -6.77 -5.26
N ASN A 152 7.29 -7.91 -5.87
CA ASN A 152 8.22 -9.04 -6.01
C ASN A 152 7.83 -9.93 -7.20
N ASP A 153 8.79 -10.68 -7.75
CA ASP A 153 8.59 -11.69 -8.81
C ASP A 153 8.27 -13.08 -8.25
N LYS A 154 8.22 -13.21 -6.92
CA LYS A 154 7.90 -14.44 -6.18
C LYS A 154 6.89 -14.18 -5.08
N PHE A 155 6.02 -15.17 -4.86
CA PHE A 155 5.14 -15.18 -3.69
C PHE A 155 5.94 -15.18 -2.38
N PRO A 156 5.49 -14.45 -1.35
CA PRO A 156 6.11 -14.53 -0.04
C PRO A 156 5.94 -15.94 0.55
N PRO A 157 6.97 -16.48 1.23
CA PRO A 157 6.83 -17.72 1.97
C PRO A 157 5.89 -17.52 3.17
N LEU A 158 5.35 -18.62 3.71
CA LEU A 158 4.34 -18.59 4.77
C LEU A 158 4.83 -17.83 6.01
N GLU A 159 6.11 -17.95 6.33
CA GLU A 159 6.77 -17.30 7.46
C GLU A 159 6.73 -15.77 7.35
N ILE A 160 6.79 -15.22 6.12
CA ILE A 160 6.62 -13.78 5.90
C ILE A 160 5.17 -13.37 6.14
N ILE A 161 4.21 -14.18 5.68
CA ILE A 161 2.77 -13.90 5.85
C ILE A 161 2.40 -13.94 7.33
N GLU A 162 2.87 -14.95 8.07
CA GLU A 162 2.66 -15.07 9.52
C GLU A 162 3.32 -13.91 10.30
N LYS A 163 4.52 -13.50 9.88
CA LYS A 163 5.20 -12.33 10.44
C LYS A 163 4.40 -11.05 10.22
N VAL A 164 3.83 -10.86 9.03
CA VAL A 164 2.98 -9.69 8.72
C VAL A 164 1.71 -9.71 9.55
N ALA A 165 1.00 -10.84 9.62
CA ALA A 165 -0.23 -11.00 10.40
C ALA A 165 0.02 -10.71 11.89
N THR A 166 1.10 -11.29 12.45
CA THR A 166 1.51 -11.09 13.85
C THR A 166 1.84 -9.63 14.12
N ALA A 167 2.65 -8.99 13.25
CA ALA A 167 3.02 -7.60 13.42
C ALA A 167 1.79 -6.68 13.36
N CYS A 168 0.81 -7.00 12.51
CA CYS A 168 -0.45 -6.25 12.39
C CYS A 168 -1.48 -6.59 13.47
N ASN A 169 -1.20 -7.56 14.35
CA ASN A 169 -2.12 -8.08 15.36
C ASN A 169 -3.48 -8.51 14.77
N VAL A 170 -3.45 -9.21 13.64
CA VAL A 170 -4.63 -9.81 13.01
C VAL A 170 -4.41 -11.30 12.78
N SER A 171 -5.48 -12.09 12.75
CA SER A 171 -5.38 -13.48 12.29
C SER A 171 -5.12 -13.53 10.78
N PRO A 172 -4.45 -14.56 10.24
CA PRO A 172 -4.11 -14.59 8.83
C PRO A 172 -5.33 -14.54 7.89
N ASP A 173 -6.51 -15.04 8.29
CA ASP A 173 -7.76 -14.92 7.52
C ASP A 173 -8.29 -13.48 7.38
N LYS A 174 -7.71 -12.54 8.14
CA LYS A 174 -7.97 -11.10 8.04
C LYS A 174 -6.87 -10.33 7.31
N LEU A 175 -5.86 -11.03 6.81
CA LEU A 175 -4.78 -10.49 6.01
C LEU A 175 -5.00 -10.82 4.53
N THR A 176 -4.93 -9.78 3.70
CA THR A 176 -4.76 -9.93 2.25
C THR A 176 -3.34 -9.53 1.86
N ILE A 177 -2.66 -10.37 1.07
CA ILE A 177 -1.42 -10.03 0.41
C ILE A 177 -1.69 -9.82 -1.07
N ILE A 178 -1.23 -8.71 -1.64
CA ILE A 178 -1.26 -8.46 -3.08
C ILE A 178 0.17 -8.49 -3.58
N VAL A 179 0.47 -9.31 -4.60
CA VAL A 179 1.80 -9.39 -5.20
C VAL A 179 1.79 -8.80 -6.61
N THR A 180 2.66 -7.82 -6.85
CA THR A 180 2.77 -7.12 -8.14
C THR A 180 4.23 -7.07 -8.62
N PRO A 181 4.66 -7.92 -9.57
CA PRO A 181 5.99 -7.80 -10.17
C PRO A 181 6.09 -6.53 -11.02
N THR A 182 7.22 -5.83 -10.98
CA THR A 182 7.46 -4.63 -11.81
C THR A 182 7.39 -4.87 -13.31
N SER A 183 7.62 -6.11 -13.74
CA SER A 183 7.49 -6.56 -15.12
C SER A 183 6.04 -6.76 -15.59
N SER A 184 5.05 -6.66 -14.70
CA SER A 184 3.63 -6.83 -15.00
C SER A 184 2.93 -5.51 -15.30
N LEU A 185 1.76 -5.57 -15.97
CA LEU A 185 0.94 -4.39 -16.22
C LEU A 185 0.47 -3.72 -14.92
N ALA A 186 0.08 -4.52 -13.91
CA ALA A 186 -0.36 -4.00 -12.62
C ALA A 186 0.80 -3.37 -11.85
N GLY A 187 1.97 -4.03 -11.85
CA GLY A 187 3.21 -3.52 -11.26
C GLY A 187 3.68 -2.22 -11.91
N GLY A 188 3.69 -2.14 -13.24
CA GLY A 188 4.05 -0.92 -13.96
C GLY A 188 3.15 0.26 -13.58
N VAL A 189 1.82 0.06 -13.56
CA VAL A 189 0.89 1.12 -13.16
C VAL A 189 1.08 1.54 -11.71
N GLN A 190 1.22 0.59 -10.77
CA GLN A 190 1.41 0.97 -9.37
C GLN A 190 2.70 1.78 -9.18
N VAL A 191 3.79 1.40 -9.86
CA VAL A 191 5.09 2.08 -9.70
C VAL A 191 4.98 3.52 -10.20
N VAL A 192 4.37 3.72 -11.37
CA VAL A 192 4.14 5.07 -11.91
C VAL A 192 3.21 5.88 -10.99
N ALA A 193 2.21 5.23 -10.37
CA ALA A 193 1.30 5.87 -9.44
C ALA A 193 1.95 6.34 -8.11
N ARG A 194 3.24 6.05 -7.90
CA ARG A 194 4.02 6.57 -6.76
C ARG A 194 4.60 7.97 -6.99
N VAL A 195 4.32 8.61 -8.12
CA VAL A 195 4.86 9.94 -8.46
C VAL A 195 4.71 10.97 -7.33
N LEU A 196 3.56 10.99 -6.65
CA LEU A 196 3.33 11.87 -5.51
C LEU A 196 4.08 11.40 -4.26
N GLU A 197 4.12 10.10 -3.99
CA GLU A 197 4.86 9.55 -2.85
C GLU A 197 6.35 9.82 -2.94
N VAL A 198 6.95 9.66 -4.12
CA VAL A 198 8.37 10.00 -4.33
C VAL A 198 8.65 11.46 -4.02
N ALA A 199 7.76 12.37 -4.42
CA ALA A 199 7.87 13.79 -4.10
C ALA A 199 7.76 14.03 -2.58
N MET A 200 6.77 13.42 -1.91
CA MET A 200 6.56 13.53 -0.47
C MET A 200 7.72 12.94 0.34
N HIS A 201 8.22 11.77 -0.05
CA HIS A 201 9.35 11.11 0.58
C HIS A 201 10.63 11.94 0.41
N LYS A 202 10.86 12.52 -0.78
CA LYS A 202 12.00 13.41 -1.00
C LYS A 202 11.91 14.69 -0.18
N ALA A 203 10.72 15.30 -0.08
CA ALA A 203 10.49 16.47 0.76
C ALA A 203 10.78 16.15 2.24
N HIS A 204 10.26 15.03 2.75
CA HIS A 204 10.56 14.56 4.11
C HIS A 204 12.07 14.34 4.33
N ALA A 205 12.73 13.58 3.45
CA ALA A 205 14.13 13.20 3.63
C ALA A 205 15.13 14.36 3.51
N VAL A 206 14.80 15.42 2.76
CA VAL A 206 15.71 16.56 2.54
C VAL A 206 15.37 17.77 3.40
N LEU A 207 14.08 18.04 3.61
CA LEU A 207 13.62 19.26 4.29
C LEU A 207 13.25 19.00 5.74
N ASN A 208 13.10 17.74 6.16
CA ASN A 208 12.55 17.35 7.45
C ASN A 208 11.15 17.98 7.73
N GLU A 209 10.46 18.41 6.67
CA GLU A 209 9.16 19.08 6.72
C GLU A 209 8.03 18.04 6.71
N LEU A 210 7.96 17.16 7.71
CA LEU A 210 6.70 16.47 8.02
C LEU A 210 5.71 17.41 8.72
N THR A 211 6.18 18.56 9.17
CA THR A 211 5.38 19.70 9.64
C THR A 211 4.69 20.48 8.51
N LEU A 212 4.21 19.80 7.48
CA LEU A 212 2.85 20.11 7.01
C LEU A 212 1.89 19.54 8.07
N LYS A 213 1.92 20.14 9.29
CA LYS A 213 0.78 20.04 10.21
C LYS A 213 -0.44 20.29 9.34
N GLN A 214 -1.48 19.49 9.50
CA GLN A 214 -2.80 19.69 8.93
C GLN A 214 -3.28 21.12 9.22
N HIS A 215 -2.73 22.12 8.50
CA HIS A 215 -3.08 23.51 8.63
C HIS A 215 -4.43 23.55 7.97
N THR A 216 -5.44 23.43 8.84
CA THR A 216 -6.67 24.18 8.68
C THR A 216 -6.30 25.48 8.00
N ILE A 217 -6.89 25.75 6.84
CA ILE A 217 -6.94 27.08 6.26
C ILE A 217 -7.67 27.94 7.29
N LYS A 218 -6.93 28.44 8.26
CA LYS A 218 -7.35 29.37 9.32
C LYS A 218 -6.23 30.39 9.37
N GLU A 219 -6.24 31.25 8.37
CA GLU A 219 -5.78 32.65 8.35
C GLU A 219 -5.56 33.04 6.89
N GLY A 220 -6.56 33.72 6.32
CA GLY A 220 -6.47 34.20 4.94
C GLY A 220 -7.79 34.39 4.18
N LEU A 221 -8.91 34.63 4.87
CA LEU A 221 -10.14 35.25 4.33
C LEU A 221 -10.76 36.14 5.40
#